data_AF-A0A951YHS3-F1
#
_entry.id   AF-A0A951YHS3-F1
#
_cell.length_a   1.000
_cell.length_b   1.000
_cell.length_c   1.000
_cell.angle_alpha   90.00
_cell.angle_beta   90.00
_cell.angle_gamma   90.00
#
_symmetry.space_group_name_H-M   'P 1'
#
loop_
_entity.id
_entity.type
_entity.pdbx_description
1 polymer ?
#
loop_
_entity_poly.entity_id
_entity_poly.type
_entity_poly.pdbx_seq_one_letter_code
_entity_poly.pdbx_strand_id
1 'polypeptide(L)'
;MTCKLSPTVPESVAEEAVDLLAAQLNVVAVDAPLVTGAVEVARSHKLAPWDAQLLAAARRANCVTILTGDVGRGEVLAGLTLVYPFRG
;
A
#
# COMPACT_ATOMS: atom_id res chain seq x y z
N MET A 1 9.90 -7.81 5.32
CA MET A 1 11.11 -8.12 4.51
C MET A 1 10.64 -8.02 3.07
N THR A 2 10.89 -6.87 2.43
CA THR A 2 10.54 -6.66 1.02
C THR A 2 11.27 -7.66 0.14
N CYS A 3 10.57 -8.37 -0.73
CA CYS A 3 11.22 -9.16 -1.78
C CYS A 3 11.69 -8.21 -2.89
N LYS A 4 13.01 -8.07 -3.06
CA LYS A 4 13.55 -7.29 -4.18
C LYS A 4 13.48 -8.11 -5.46
N LEU A 5 13.10 -7.46 -6.56
CA LEU A 5 13.21 -8.05 -7.89
C LEU A 5 14.64 -8.54 -8.09
N SER A 6 14.77 -9.82 -8.47
CA SER A 6 16.05 -10.49 -8.69
C SER A 6 15.95 -11.24 -10.02
N PRO A 7 16.61 -10.75 -11.09
CA PRO A 7 17.46 -9.55 -11.12
C PRO A 7 16.65 -8.25 -10.99
N THR A 8 17.33 -7.18 -10.57
CA THR A 8 16.78 -5.83 -10.65
C THR A 8 16.56 -5.44 -12.11
N VAL A 9 15.47 -4.73 -12.37
CA VAL A 9 15.17 -4.20 -13.72
C VAL A 9 16.04 -2.98 -14.02
N PRO A 10 16.33 -2.69 -15.32
CA PRO A 10 16.93 -1.42 -15.71
C PRO A 10 16.07 -0.22 -15.28
N GLU A 11 16.69 0.91 -14.98
CA GLU A 11 16.00 2.12 -14.51
C GLU A 11 14.93 2.60 -15.49
N SER A 12 15.22 2.61 -16.78
CA SER A 12 14.26 3.00 -17.83
C SER A 12 13.01 2.11 -17.85
N VAL A 13 13.15 0.82 -17.54
CA VAL A 13 12.03 -0.12 -17.46
C VAL A 13 11.20 0.14 -16.19
N ALA A 14 11.85 0.51 -15.08
CA ALA A 14 11.16 0.87 -13.85
C ALA A 14 10.34 2.15 -14.03
N GLU A 15 10.90 3.18 -14.68
CA GLU A 15 10.22 4.44 -14.99
C GLU A 15 8.99 4.20 -15.88
N GLU A 16 9.15 3.45 -16.98
CA GLU A 16 8.03 3.12 -17.87
C GLU A 16 6.91 2.36 -17.14
N ALA A 17 7.28 1.42 -16.26
CA ALA A 17 6.31 0.69 -15.45
C ALA A 17 5.54 1.61 -14.49
N VAL A 18 6.22 2.59 -13.86
CA VAL A 18 5.57 3.57 -12.99
C VAL A 18 4.59 4.43 -13.77
N ASP A 19 4.98 4.93 -14.94
CA ASP A 19 4.12 5.75 -15.80
C ASP A 19 2.88 4.97 -16.27
N LEU A 20 3.06 3.71 -16.68
CA LEU A 20 1.97 2.82 -17.07
C LEU A 20 0.99 2.58 -15.92
N LEU A 21 1.49 2.34 -14.71
CA LEU A 21 0.65 2.13 -13.53
C LEU A 21 -0.09 3.41 -13.14
N ALA A 22 0.58 4.56 -13.17
CA ALA A 22 -0.03 5.85 -12.87
C ALA A 22 -1.13 6.23 -13.87
N ALA A 23 -0.97 5.84 -15.14
CA ALA A 23 -1.97 6.08 -16.18
C ALA A 23 -3.18 5.12 -16.10
N GLN A 24 -2.98 3.90 -15.63
CA GLN A 24 -4.02 2.85 -15.65
C GLN A 24 -4.76 2.67 -14.32
N LEU A 25 -4.14 3.02 -13.20
CA LEU A 25 -4.70 2.80 -11.87
C LEU A 25 -5.23 4.10 -11.26
N ASN A 26 -6.19 3.97 -10.36
CA ASN A 26 -6.63 5.09 -9.54
C ASN A 26 -5.54 5.44 -8.51
N VAL A 27 -4.85 6.56 -8.72
CA VAL A 27 -3.82 7.05 -7.79
C VAL A 27 -4.48 7.90 -6.70
N VAL A 28 -4.38 7.43 -5.46
CA VAL A 28 -4.86 8.19 -4.30
C VAL A 28 -3.79 9.19 -3.87
N ALA A 29 -4.08 10.48 -4.01
CA ALA A 29 -3.18 11.53 -3.53
C ALA A 29 -3.07 11.53 -1.99
N VAL A 30 -1.85 11.70 -1.50
CA VAL A 30 -1.58 11.91 -0.07
C VAL A 30 -1.73 13.40 0.23
N ASP A 31 -2.92 13.78 0.69
CA ASP A 31 -3.25 15.14 1.11
C ASP A 31 -3.32 15.25 2.64
N ALA A 32 -3.43 16.48 3.15
CA ALA A 32 -3.46 16.73 4.59
C ALA A 32 -4.55 15.93 5.33
N PRO A 33 -5.81 15.85 4.85
CA PRO A 33 -6.83 15.01 5.48
C PRO A 33 -6.44 13.53 5.59
N LEU A 34 -5.84 12.96 4.53
CA LEU A 34 -5.36 11.57 4.54
C LEU A 34 -4.26 11.38 5.58
N VAL A 35 -3.29 12.30 5.64
CA VAL A 35 -2.19 12.24 6.62
C VAL A 35 -2.74 12.32 8.04
N THR A 36 -3.68 13.22 8.33
CA THR A 36 -4.29 13.33 9.67
C THR A 36 -5.07 12.08 10.05
N GLY A 37 -5.86 11.51 9.14
CA GLY A 37 -6.59 10.25 9.40
C GLY A 37 -5.63 9.07 9.61
N ALA A 38 -4.51 9.04 8.88
CA ALA A 38 -3.49 8.01 9.05
C ALA A 38 -2.82 8.08 10.44
N VAL A 39 -2.62 9.26 11.03
CA VAL A 39 -2.09 9.40 12.39
C VAL A 39 -3.03 8.77 13.43
N GLU A 40 -4.35 8.93 13.26
CA GLU A 40 -5.35 8.32 14.14
C GLU A 40 -5.34 6.79 14.03
N VAL A 41 -5.26 6.28 12.79
CA VAL A 41 -5.15 4.84 12.51
C VAL A 41 -3.84 4.27 13.09
N ALA A 42 -2.73 4.97 12.90
CA ALA A 42 -1.42 4.57 13.40
C ALA A 42 -1.43 4.40 14.92
N ARG A 43 -2.01 5.37 15.64
CA ARG A 43 -2.15 5.29 17.10
C ARG A 43 -3.06 4.16 17.54
N SER A 44 -4.22 4.00 16.89
CA SER A 44 -5.22 2.99 17.26
C SER A 44 -4.73 1.56 17.03
N HIS A 45 -3.94 1.35 15.99
CA HIS A 45 -3.45 0.02 15.58
C HIS A 45 -1.96 -0.20 15.86
N LYS A 46 -1.28 0.75 16.52
CA LYS A 46 0.17 0.72 16.81
C LYS A 46 1.03 0.46 15.56
N LEU A 47 0.68 1.12 14.46
CA LEU A 47 1.37 1.00 13.17
C LEU A 47 2.38 2.12 12.97
N ALA A 48 3.35 1.90 12.09
CA ALA A 48 4.16 3.01 11.58
C ALA A 48 3.26 3.99 10.79
N PRO A 49 3.54 5.30 10.82
CA PRO A 49 2.73 6.30 10.12
C PRO A 49 2.59 6.04 8.61
N TRP A 50 3.63 5.49 7.98
CA TRP A 50 3.62 5.15 6.55
C TRP A 50 2.69 3.98 6.24
N ASP A 51 2.66 2.95 7.08
CA ASP A 51 1.73 1.82 6.92
C ASP A 51 0.29 2.25 7.13
N ALA A 52 0.04 3.08 8.14
CA ALA A 52 -1.30 3.61 8.41
C ALA A 52 -1.83 4.50 7.29
N GLN A 53 -0.95 5.20 6.55
CA GLN A 53 -1.33 5.95 5.36
C GLN A 53 -1.85 5.03 4.24
N LEU A 54 -1.26 3.84 4.08
CA LEU A 54 -1.74 2.86 3.09
C LEU A 54 -3.16 2.39 3.44
N LEU A 55 -3.44 2.14 4.72
CA LEU A 55 -4.78 1.78 5.20
C LEU A 55 -5.79 2.92 4.98
N ALA A 56 -5.39 4.16 5.27
CA ALA A 56 -6.22 5.34 5.04
C ALA A 56 -6.53 5.55 3.53
N ALA A 57 -5.53 5.38 2.67
CA ALA A 57 -5.68 5.45 1.22
C ALA A 57 -6.62 4.36 0.68
N ALA A 58 -6.46 3.12 1.14
CA ALA A 58 -7.32 1.99 0.76
C ALA A 58 -8.79 2.25 1.14
N ARG A 59 -9.04 2.75 2.36
CA ARG A 59 -10.40 3.14 2.80
C ARG A 59 -10.97 4.26 1.95
N ARG A 60 -10.20 5.31 1.64
CA ARG A 60 -10.63 6.41 0.76
C ARG A 60 -11.00 5.93 -0.64
N ALA A 61 -10.29 4.93 -1.15
CA ALA A 61 -10.57 4.30 -2.44
C ALA A 61 -11.68 3.23 -2.38
N ASN A 62 -12.32 3.03 -1.22
CA ASN A 62 -13.30 1.95 -0.97
C ASN A 62 -12.76 0.55 -1.27
N CYS A 63 -11.45 0.34 -1.13
CA CYS A 63 -10.84 -0.98 -1.23
C CYS A 63 -11.12 -1.78 0.05
N VAL A 64 -11.26 -3.09 -0.09
CA VAL A 64 -11.42 -4.04 1.02
C VAL A 64 -10.19 -4.94 1.22
N THR A 65 -9.23 -4.86 0.29
CA THR A 65 -8.02 -5.70 0.26
C THR A 65 -6.80 -4.84 -0.04
N ILE A 66 -5.71 -5.08 0.67
CA ILE A 66 -4.38 -4.51 0.38
C ILE A 66 -3.45 -5.64 -0.05
N LEU A 67 -2.83 -5.48 -1.22
CA LEU A 67 -1.72 -6.35 -1.65
C LEU A 67 -0.42 -5.82 -1.05
N THR A 68 0.28 -6.62 -0.26
CA THR A 68 1.50 -6.18 0.44
C THR A 68 2.51 -7.30 0.65
N GLY A 69 3.80 -6.94 0.56
CA GLY A 69 4.92 -7.85 0.79
C GLY A 69 5.51 -7.80 2.21
N ASP A 70 5.17 -6.78 3.01
CA ASP A 70 5.84 -6.50 4.29
C ASP A 70 5.01 -6.79 5.55
N VAL A 71 3.69 -6.84 5.45
CA VAL A 71 2.79 -6.92 6.62
C VAL A 71 1.61 -7.87 6.39
N GLY A 72 1.24 -8.62 7.43
CA GLY A 72 -0.03 -9.38 7.52
C GLY A 72 -0.14 -10.59 6.58
N ARG A 73 0.01 -11.80 7.12
CA ARG A 73 -0.34 -13.04 6.40
C ARG A 73 -1.83 -13.34 6.60
N GLY A 74 -2.71 -12.77 5.78
CA GLY A 74 -4.15 -13.04 5.87
C GLY A 74 -4.83 -12.40 7.09
N GLU A 75 -4.19 -11.38 7.68
CA GLU A 75 -4.74 -10.63 8.80
C GLU A 75 -5.74 -9.59 8.30
N VAL A 76 -6.84 -9.44 9.05
CA VAL A 76 -7.77 -8.34 8.87
C VAL A 76 -7.33 -7.19 9.77
N LEU A 77 -6.88 -6.10 9.17
CA LEU A 77 -6.41 -4.92 9.89
C LEU A 77 -7.30 -3.74 9.56
N ALA A 78 -7.93 -3.16 10.59
CA ALA A 78 -8.86 -2.05 10.41
C ALA A 78 -9.98 -2.35 9.37
N GLY A 79 -10.44 -3.60 9.31
CA GLY A 79 -11.47 -4.06 8.36
C GLY A 79 -10.97 -4.33 6.94
N LEU A 80 -9.66 -4.23 6.69
CA LEU A 80 -9.03 -4.50 5.39
C LEU A 80 -8.31 -5.85 5.42
N THR A 81 -8.46 -6.64 4.37
CA THR A 81 -7.76 -7.92 4.22
C THR A 81 -6.35 -7.69 3.65
N LEU A 82 -5.31 -8.14 4.34
CA LEU A 82 -3.94 -8.06 3.84
C LEU A 82 -3.56 -9.37 3.12
N VAL A 83 -3.20 -9.27 1.84
CA VAL A 83 -2.89 -10.40 0.97
C VAL A 83 -1.48 -10.27 0.42
N TYR A 84 -0.72 -11.37 0.47
CA TYR A 84 0.60 -11.45 -0.14
C TYR A 84 0.46 -11.90 -1.61
N PRO A 85 0.75 -11.05 -2.61
CA PRO A 85 0.37 -11.31 -4.01
C PRO A 85 1.24 -12.37 -4.70
N PHE A 86 2.41 -12.71 -4.16
CA PHE A 86 3.35 -13.67 -4.76
C PHE A 86 3.35 -15.06 -4.09
N ARG A 87 2.29 -15.38 -3.34
CA ARG A 87 2.07 -16.75 -2.84
C ARG A 87 0.95 -17.37 -3.66
N GLY A 88 1.36 -18.16 -4.64
CA GLY A 88 0.56 -18.99 -5.54
C GLY A 88 1.49 -19.99 -6.22
#